data_AF-A0A3N5M765-F1
#
_entry.id   AF-A0A3N5M765-F1
#
_cell.length_a   1.000
_cell.length_b   1.000
_cell.length_c   1.000
_cell.angle_alpha   90.00
_cell.angle_beta   90.00
_cell.angle_gamma   90.00
#
_symmetry.space_group_name_H-M   'P 1'
#
loop_
_entity.id
_entity.type
_entity.pdbx_description
1 polymer ?
#
loop_
_entity_poly.entity_id
_entity_poly.type
_entity_poly.pdbx_seq_one_letter_code
_entity_poly.pdbx_strand_id
1 'polypeptide(L)'
;ELILLDLNMPRRDGREALKEIKNNPDLRRIPIVVFTTSKSDEDIVQSYNLGIGGYITKPVSYQNLIHVMKTVCNYWFDIVQRPPY
;
A
#
# COMPACT_ATOMS: atom_id res chain seq x y z
N GLU A 1 0.08 -1.83 -12.77
CA GLU A 1 1.26 -1.94 -11.87
C GLU A 1 0.79 -1.72 -10.42
N LEU A 2 1.55 -2.08 -9.39
CA LEU A 2 1.17 -1.99 -7.96
C LEU A 2 2.13 -1.04 -7.24
N ILE A 3 1.61 -0.17 -6.37
CA ILE A 3 2.42 0.66 -5.48
C ILE A 3 2.41 0.06 -4.08
N LEU A 4 3.60 -0.17 -3.53
CA LEU A 4 3.78 -0.43 -2.11
C LEU A 4 4.27 0.86 -1.44
N LEU A 5 3.46 1.44 -0.56
CA LEU A 5 3.70 2.77 0.01
C LEU A 5 4.01 2.71 1.51
N ASP A 6 5.14 3.26 1.92
CA ASP A 6 5.43 3.49 3.34
C ASP A 6 4.87 4.85 3.80
N LEU A 7 4.24 4.90 4.97
CA LEU A 7 3.77 6.15 5.57
C LEU A 7 4.91 6.89 6.30
N ASN A 8 5.87 6.15 6.86
CA ASN A 8 6.96 6.70 7.68
C ASN A 8 8.20 6.96 6.81
N MET A 9 8.07 7.91 5.87
CA MET A 9 9.14 8.30 4.95
C MET A 9 9.93 9.51 5.51
N PRO A 10 11.27 9.51 5.42
CA PRO A 10 12.11 10.49 6.13
C PRO A 10 12.08 11.91 5.55
N ARG A 11 11.61 12.12 4.31
CA ARG A 11 11.65 13.43 3.63
C ARG A 11 10.27 13.95 3.21
N ARG A 12 9.28 13.07 3.15
CA ARG A 12 7.94 13.38 2.65
C ARG A 12 6.96 12.52 3.44
N ASP A 13 5.85 13.08 3.90
CA ASP A 13 4.84 12.27 4.59
C ASP A 13 4.16 11.34 3.56
N GLY A 14 4.19 10.03 3.83
CA GLY A 14 3.53 9.07 2.95
C GLY A 14 2.01 9.23 2.93
N ARG A 15 1.42 9.85 3.95
CA ARG A 15 -0.02 10.19 3.96
C ARG A 15 -0.34 11.27 2.93
N GLU A 16 0.50 12.29 2.82
CA GLU A 16 0.37 13.33 1.80
C GLU A 16 0.59 12.75 0.41
N ALA A 17 1.64 11.92 0.25
CA ALA A 17 1.88 11.21 -1.01
C ALA A 17 0.69 10.34 -1.42
N LEU A 18 0.08 9.59 -0.48
CA LEU A 18 -1.12 8.80 -0.74
C LEU A 18 -2.27 9.68 -1.25
N LYS A 19 -2.55 10.81 -0.57
CA LYS A 19 -3.60 11.76 -0.99
C LYS A 19 -3.33 12.30 -2.39
N GLU A 20 -2.10 12.71 -2.69
CA GLU A 20 -1.74 13.23 -4.01
C GLU A 20 -1.90 12.19 -5.12
N ILE A 21 -1.44 10.95 -4.89
CA ILE A 21 -1.58 9.87 -5.87
C ILE A 21 -3.06 9.58 -6.12
N LYS A 22 -3.88 9.54 -5.08
CA LYS A 22 -5.32 9.26 -5.18
C LYS A 22 -6.14 10.41 -5.77
N ASN A 23 -5.67 11.65 -5.65
CA ASN A 23 -6.29 12.81 -6.27
C ASN A 23 -5.85 13.03 -7.73
N ASN A 24 -4.72 12.46 -8.14
CA ASN A 24 -4.24 12.57 -9.52
C ASN A 24 -5.05 11.64 -10.47
N PRO A 25 -5.75 12.17 -11.50
CA PRO A 25 -6.57 11.38 -12.41
C PRO A 25 -5.85 10.23 -13.12
N ASP A 26 -4.56 10.41 -13.41
CA ASP A 26 -3.73 9.45 -14.13
C ASP A 26 -3.19 8.36 -13.21
N LEU A 27 -2.93 8.68 -11.94
CA LEU A 27 -2.32 7.76 -10.98
C LEU A 27 -3.33 7.07 -10.06
N ARG A 28 -4.50 7.66 -9.84
CA ARG A 28 -5.48 7.16 -8.84
C ARG A 28 -5.97 5.74 -9.08
N ARG A 29 -5.88 5.27 -10.34
CA ARG A 29 -6.27 3.92 -10.76
C ARG A 29 -5.25 2.86 -10.35
N ILE A 30 -4.00 3.27 -10.09
CA ILE A 30 -2.94 2.35 -9.66
C ILE A 30 -3.30 1.84 -8.26
N PRO A 31 -3.40 0.52 -8.04
CA PRO A 31 -3.59 -0.02 -6.71
C PRO A 31 -2.44 0.34 -5.78
N ILE A 32 -2.78 0.70 -4.55
CA ILE A 32 -1.82 1.05 -3.51
C ILE A 32 -2.04 0.13 -2.33
N VAL A 33 -0.98 -0.55 -1.90
CA VAL A 33 -0.94 -1.26 -0.63
C VAL A 33 -0.02 -0.48 0.29
N VAL A 34 -0.54 -0.08 1.45
CA VAL A 34 0.27 0.59 2.47
C VAL A 34 1.10 -0.48 3.19
N PHE A 35 2.39 -0.23 3.32
CA PHE A 35 3.35 -1.09 4.00
C PHE A 35 4.22 -0.27 4.96
N THR A 36 3.81 -0.22 6.23
CA THR A 36 4.36 0.72 7.22
C THR A 36 4.55 0.06 8.58
N THR A 37 5.40 0.64 9.43
CA THR A 37 5.50 0.22 10.85
C THR A 37 4.35 0.75 11.71
N SER A 38 3.58 1.73 11.23
CA SER A 38 2.44 2.29 11.98
C SER A 38 1.31 1.27 12.15
N LYS A 39 0.82 1.17 13.38
CA LYS A 39 -0.37 0.40 13.77
C LYS A 39 -1.50 1.30 14.28
N SER A 40 -1.44 2.61 14.00
CA SER A 40 -2.48 3.54 14.41
C SER A 40 -3.79 3.20 13.70
N ASP A 41 -4.87 3.02 14.46
CA ASP A 41 -6.20 2.80 13.90
C ASP A 41 -6.63 3.99 13.02
N GLU A 42 -6.21 5.20 13.39
CA GLU A 42 -6.47 6.40 12.60
C GLU A 42 -5.80 6.32 11.22
N ASP A 43 -4.53 5.88 11.15
CA ASP A 43 -3.81 5.74 9.88
C ASP A 43 -4.46 4.69 8.98
N ILE A 44 -4.91 3.59 9.58
CA ILE A 44 -5.62 2.51 8.88
C ILE A 44 -6.92 3.08 8.28
N VAL A 45 -7.77 3.67 9.12
CA VAL A 45 -9.06 4.23 8.69
C VAL A 45 -8.88 5.31 7.63
N GLN A 46 -7.98 6.27 7.84
CA GLN A 46 -7.74 7.34 6.88
C GLN A 46 -7.21 6.81 5.54
N SER A 47 -6.32 5.82 5.56
CA SER A 47 -5.80 5.24 4.32
C SER A 47 -6.88 4.48 3.55
N TYR A 48 -7.74 3.71 4.23
CA TYR A 48 -8.87 3.03 3.59
C TYR A 48 -9.89 4.00 3.02
N ASN A 49 -10.16 5.13 3.69
CA ASN A 49 -11.03 6.19 3.17
C ASN A 49 -10.51 6.80 1.84
N LEU A 50 -9.20 6.70 1.58
CA LEU A 50 -8.57 7.13 0.32
C LEU A 50 -8.56 6.05 -0.77
N GLY A 51 -9.13 4.86 -0.51
CA GLY A 51 -9.27 3.80 -1.50
C GLY A 51 -7.98 3.00 -1.77
N ILE A 52 -7.20 2.73 -0.73
CA ILE A 52 -6.11 1.75 -0.82
C ILE A 52 -6.66 0.33 -1.03
N GLY A 53 -5.86 -0.55 -1.63
CA GLY A 53 -6.19 -1.97 -1.81
C GLY A 53 -5.89 -2.83 -0.58
N GLY A 54 -5.05 -2.34 0.34
CA GLY A 54 -4.73 -3.06 1.57
C GLY A 54 -3.73 -2.32 2.46
N TYR A 55 -3.75 -2.62 3.76
CA TYR A 55 -2.83 -2.09 4.74
C TYR A 55 -2.08 -3.24 5.42
N ILE A 56 -0.77 -3.21 5.35
CA ILE A 56 0.11 -4.26 5.89
C ILE A 56 1.08 -3.61 6.85
N THR A 57 1.04 -4.04 8.11
CA THR A 57 2.07 -3.64 9.06
C THR A 57 3.37 -4.39 8.76
N LYS A 58 4.48 -3.68 8.68
CA LYS A 58 5.82 -4.23 8.50
C LYS A 58 6.09 -5.28 9.59
N PRO A 59 6.32 -6.55 9.21
CA PRO A 59 6.67 -7.57 10.17
C PRO A 59 8.04 -7.29 10.76
N VAL A 60 8.22 -7.68 12.02
CA VAL A 60 9.44 -7.38 12.78
C VAL A 60 10.62 -8.26 12.34
N SER A 61 10.35 -9.48 11.87
CA SER A 61 11.39 -10.42 11.43
C SER A 61 11.56 -10.44 9.92
N TYR A 62 12.80 -10.63 9.47
CA TYR A 62 13.13 -10.78 8.05
C TYR A 62 12.42 -11.97 7.40
N GLN A 63 12.30 -13.10 8.11
CA GLN A 63 11.60 -14.28 7.59
C GLN A 63 10.12 -13.99 7.32
N ASN A 64 9.44 -13.29 8.23
CA ASN A 64 8.04 -12.91 8.04
C ASN A 64 7.91 -11.85 6.94
N LEU A 65 8.87 -10.94 6.80
CA LEU A 65 8.91 -9.99 5.69
C LEU A 65 8.91 -10.72 4.35
N ILE A 66 9.81 -11.68 4.17
CA ILE A 66 9.89 -12.48 2.94
C ILE A 66 8.59 -13.25 2.70
N HIS A 67 8.01 -13.84 3.74
CA HIS A 67 6.74 -14.55 3.63
C HIS A 67 5.60 -13.62 3.17
N VAL A 68 5.43 -12.47 3.84
CA VAL A 68 4.40 -11.48 3.49
C VAL A 68 4.58 -10.98 2.07
N MET A 69 5.81 -10.62 1.67
CA MET A 69 6.07 -10.14 0.31
C MET A 69 5.76 -11.18 -0.76
N LYS A 70 6.09 -12.46 -0.52
CA LYS A 70 5.70 -13.56 -1.42
C LYS A 70 4.19 -13.67 -1.54
N THR A 71 3.47 -13.64 -0.41
CA THR A 71 2.00 -13.73 -0.40
C THR A 71 1.36 -12.57 -1.16
N VAL A 72 1.85 -11.33 -0.96
CA VAL A 72 1.36 -10.15 -1.67
C VAL A 72 1.62 -10.28 -3.17
N CYS A 73 2.82 -10.68 -3.58
CA CYS A 73 3.13 -10.86 -5.00
C CYS A 73 2.25 -11.93 -5.65
N ASN A 74 2.11 -13.10 -5.02
CA ASN A 74 1.27 -14.18 -5.55
C ASN A 74 -0.19 -13.73 -5.69
N TYR A 75 -0.73 -13.05 -4.67
CA TYR A 75 -2.08 -12.52 -4.75
C TYR A 75 -2.23 -11.49 -5.87
N TRP A 76 -1.34 -10.50 -5.93
CA TRP A 76 -1.53 -9.34 -6.81
C TRP A 76 -1.17 -9.60 -8.27
N PHE A 77 -0.19 -10.46 -8.54
CA PHE A 77 0.31 -10.71 -9.88
C PHE A 77 -0.19 -12.03 -10.49
N ASP A 78 -0.47 -13.05 -9.67
CA ASP A 78 -0.87 -14.36 -10.19
C ASP A 78 -2.39 -14.60 -10.10
N ILE A 79 -3.06 -14.03 -9.09
CA ILE A 79 -4.49 -14.28 -8.82
C ILE A 79 -5.38 -13.13 -9.32
N VAL A 80 -5.02 -11.88 -9.04
CA VAL A 80 -5.86 -10.72 -9.36
C VAL A 80 -5.94 -10.47 -10.86
N GLN A 81 -7.17 -10.45 -11.40
CA GLN A 81 -7.44 -9.96 -12.74
C GLN A 81 -7.38 -8.43 -12.78
N ARG A 82 -6.56 -7.91 -13.69
CA ARG A 82 -6.36 -6.46 -13.82
C ARG A 82 -7.25 -5.88 -14.91
N PRO A 83 -7.73 -4.64 -14.75
CA PRO A 83 -8.44 -3.96 -15.81
C PRO A 83 -7.55 -3.81 -17.05
N PRO A 84 -8.10 -3.90 -18.28
CA PRO A 84 -7.33 -3.90 -19.52
C PRO A 84 -6.91 -2.51 -20.01
N TYR A 85 -7.10 -1.47 -19.20
CA TYR A 85 -6.81 -0.08 -19.56
C TYR A 85 -5.42 0.37 -19.12
#